data_AF-A0A3D4NID8-F1
#
_entry.id   AF-A0A3D4NID8-F1
#
_cell.length_a   1.000
_cell.length_b   1.000
_cell.length_c   1.000
_cell.angle_alpha   90.00
_cell.angle_beta   90.00
_cell.angle_gamma   90.00
#
_symmetry.space_group_name_H-M   'P 1'
#
loop_
_entity.id
_entity.type
_entity.pdbx_description
1 polymer ?
#
loop_
_entity_poly.entity_id
_entity_poly.type
_entity_poly.pdbx_seq_one_letter_code
_entity_poly.pdbx_strand_id
1 'polypeptide(L)' 'HLLGAAGAVEAIFSVLAINSQVAPPTINLDEPDEGCDLDFVPHTARNMDIDVVLSNSFGFGGT' A
#
# COMPACT_ATOMS: atom_id res chain seq x y z
N HIS A 1 5.83 -8.59 5.96
CA HIS A 1 5.64 -7.73 7.14
C HIS A 1 6.97 -7.57 7.88
N LEU A 2 7.47 -6.34 8.05
CA LEU A 2 8.76 -6.03 8.69
C LEU A 2 8.63 -5.59 10.17
N LEU A 3 7.52 -5.96 10.83
CA LEU A 3 7.18 -5.58 12.21
C LEU A 3 7.40 -4.07 12.46
N GLY A 4 8.19 -3.69 13.46
CA GLY A 4 8.45 -2.29 13.80
C GLY A 4 9.12 -1.47 12.69
N ALA A 5 9.76 -2.11 11.71
CA ALA A 5 10.33 -1.42 10.56
C ALA A 5 9.35 -1.26 9.37
N ALA A 6 8.17 -1.90 9.43
CA ALA A 6 7.19 -1.87 8.34
C ALA A 6 6.75 -0.45 8.00
N GLY A 7 6.31 0.34 9.00
CA GLY A 7 5.88 1.72 8.79
C GLY A 7 6.96 2.64 8.20
N ALA A 8 8.24 2.40 8.53
CA ALA A 8 9.35 3.18 7.95
C ALA A 8 9.53 2.87 6.45
N VAL A 9 9.51 1.59 6.07
CA VAL A 9 9.62 1.17 4.67
C VAL A 9 8.39 1.58 3.86
N GLU A 10 7.20 1.43 4.43
CA GLU A 10 5.93 1.88 3.84
C GLU A 10 5.90 3.40 3.64
N ALA A 11 6.41 4.18 4.58
CA ALA A 11 6.52 5.62 4.44
C ALA A 11 7.46 6.03 3.29
N ILE A 12 8.61 5.35 3.14
CA ILE A 12 9.52 5.59 2.01
C ILE A 12 8.82 5.28 0.69
N PHE A 13 8.12 4.15 0.58
CA PHE A 13 7.37 3.82 -0.64
C PHE A 13 6.23 4.79 -0.91
N SER A 14 5.54 5.27 0.12
CA SER A 14 4.46 6.26 -0.01
C SER A 14 4.97 7.59 -0.59
N VAL A 15 6.12 8.08 -0.12
CA VAL A 15 6.78 9.28 -0.68
C VAL A 15 7.25 9.03 -2.12
N LEU A 16 7.81 7.85 -2.39
CA LEU A 16 8.23 7.49 -3.75
C LEU A 16 7.05 7.34 -4.71
N ALA A 17 5.88 6.91 -4.25
CA ALA A 17 4.67 6.82 -5.06
C ALA A 17 4.23 8.20 -5.56
N ILE A 18 4.25 9.22 -4.69
CA ILE A 18 4.06 10.63 -5.10
C ILE A 18 5.17 11.05 -6.07
N ASN A 19 6.44 10.81 -5.74
CA ASN A 19 7.52 11.29 -6.60
C ASN A 19 7.52 10.65 -8.01
N SER A 20 7.15 9.39 -8.11
CA SER A 20 7.17 8.62 -9.37
C SER A 20 5.83 8.59 -10.10
N GLN A 21 4.74 9.01 -9.45
CA GLN A 21 3.38 8.94 -9.98
C GLN A 21 2.97 7.49 -10.34
N VAL A 22 3.36 6.55 -9.47
CA VAL A 22 3.09 5.11 -9.62
C VAL A 22 2.60 4.54 -8.30
N ALA A 23 1.43 3.91 -8.33
CA ALA A 23 0.92 3.09 -7.24
C ALA A 23 1.57 1.68 -7.28
N PRO A 24 2.27 1.24 -6.22
CA PRO A 24 2.79 -0.12 -6.12
C PRO A 24 1.65 -1.17 -6.12
N PRO A 25 1.90 -2.39 -6.64
CA PRO A 25 0.87 -3.41 -6.67
C PRO A 25 0.71 -4.16 -5.36
N THR A 26 -0.51 -4.65 -5.13
CA THR A 26 -0.75 -5.79 -4.25
C THR A 26 -0.56 -7.07 -5.06
N ILE A 27 0.61 -7.71 -4.89
CA ILE A 27 0.92 -8.95 -5.60
C ILE A 27 0.10 -10.14 -5.06
N ASN A 28 -0.14 -11.14 -5.92
CA ASN A 28 -0.84 -12.39 -5.60
C ASN A 28 -2.31 -12.25 -5.15
N LEU A 29 -3.00 -11.18 -5.55
CA LEU A 29 -4.42 -10.97 -5.23
C LEU A 29 -5.34 -11.47 -6.36
N ASP A 30 -5.55 -12.79 -6.43
CA ASP A 30 -6.40 -13.41 -7.47
C ASP A 30 -7.89 -13.52 -7.05
N GLU A 31 -8.14 -13.81 -5.77
CA GLU A 31 -9.46 -14.07 -5.20
C GLU A 31 -9.64 -13.22 -3.92
N PRO A 32 -10.09 -11.95 -4.01
CA PRO A 32 -10.35 -11.12 -2.84
C PRO A 32 -11.56 -11.63 -2.04
N ASP A 33 -11.47 -11.55 -0.72
CA ASP A 33 -12.53 -11.99 0.20
C ASP A 33 -13.77 -11.07 0.20
N GLU A 34 -14.87 -11.56 0.79
CA GLU A 34 -16.08 -10.78 1.01
C GLU A 34 -15.79 -9.51 1.82
N GLY A 35 -16.24 -8.36 1.32
CA GLY A 35 -15.98 -7.04 1.94
C GLY A 35 -14.66 -6.38 1.52
N CYS A 36 -13.80 -7.07 0.78
CA CYS A 36 -12.63 -6.49 0.12
C CYS A 36 -13.00 -6.03 -1.31
N ASP A 37 -13.83 -5.00 -1.43
CA ASP A 37 -14.39 -4.49 -2.70
C ASP A 37 -13.77 -3.16 -3.21
N LEU A 38 -12.69 -2.71 -2.56
CA LEU A 38 -11.93 -1.53 -2.97
C LEU A 38 -10.92 -1.85 -4.10
N ASP A 39 -10.35 -0.79 -4.67
CA ASP A 39 -9.26 -0.91 -5.64
C ASP A 39 -7.91 -1.07 -4.92
N PHE A 40 -7.43 -2.30 -4.84
CA PHE A 40 -6.16 -2.67 -4.18
C PHE A 40 -4.95 -2.70 -5.12
N VAL A 41 -5.09 -2.25 -6.37
CA VAL A 41 -4.01 -2.29 -7.39
C VAL A 41 -3.42 -3.71 -7.54
N PRO A 42 -4.21 -4.71 -7.96
CA PRO A 42 -3.75 -6.10 -7.99
C PRO A 42 -2.69 -6.35 -9.07
N HIS A 43 -1.71 -7.20 -8.75
CA HIS A 43 -0.66 -7.76 -9.61
C HIS A 43 0.38 -6.81 -10.21
N THR A 44 -0.04 -5.72 -10.87
CA THR A 44 0.84 -4.83 -11.64
C THR A 44 0.77 -3.40 -11.15
N ALA A 45 1.94 -2.76 -11.04
CA ALA A 45 2.02 -1.34 -10.70
C ALA A 45 1.22 -0.50 -11.70
N ARG A 46 0.61 0.60 -11.22
CA ARG A 46 -0.26 1.44 -12.03
C ARG A 46 0.20 2.89 -11.98
N ASN A 47 0.37 3.50 -13.15
CA ASN A 47 0.58 4.95 -13.24
C ASN A 47 -0.70 5.66 -12.79
N MET A 48 -0.57 6.62 -11.87
CA MET A 48 -1.69 7.34 -11.28
C MET A 48 -1.24 8.72 -10.86
N ASP A 49 -2.11 9.71 -11.00
CA ASP A 49 -1.89 11.04 -10.44
C ASP A 49 -2.05 10.97 -8.92
N ILE A 50 -0.96 11.20 -8.16
CA ILE A 50 -0.90 11.02 -6.71
C ILE A 50 -0.31 12.27 -6.07
N ASP A 51 -1.19 13.08 -5.48
CA ASP A 51 -0.81 14.27 -4.70
C ASP A 51 -0.69 13.99 -3.19
N VAL A 52 -1.47 13.01 -2.70
CA VAL A 52 -1.62 12.72 -1.27
C VAL A 52 -1.60 11.21 -1.05
N VAL A 53 -0.92 10.78 0.03
CA VAL A 53 -0.82 9.38 0.45
C VAL A 53 -1.09 9.25 1.94
N LEU A 54 -1.57 8.08 2.34
CA LEU A 54 -1.73 7.67 3.73
C LEU A 54 -1.08 6.30 3.93
N SER A 55 -0.18 6.20 4.91
CA SER A 55 0.43 4.93 5.35
C SER A 55 -0.19 4.53 6.68
N ASN A 56 -1.00 3.46 6.68
CA ASN A 56 -1.66 2.96 7.88
C ASN A 56 -0.82 1.84 8.53
N SER A 57 -0.64 1.89 9.85
CA SER A 57 0.01 0.82 10.61
C SER A 57 -0.85 0.47 11.82
N PHE A 58 -1.40 -0.75 11.85
CA PHE A 58 -2.17 -1.28 12.97
C PHE A 58 -1.36 -2.42 13.62
N GLY A 59 -0.64 -2.09 14.68
CA GLY A 59 0.23 -2.99 15.42
C GLY A 59 -0.49 -3.85 16.44
N PHE A 60 0.14 -4.97 16.80
CA PHE A 60 -0.33 -5.79 17.92
C PHE A 60 -0.33 -4.99 19.23
N GLY A 61 -1.38 -5.18 20.05
CA GLY A 61 -1.55 -4.44 21.30
C GLY A 61 -2.48 -3.22 21.19
N GLY A 62 -3.04 -2.95 20.01
CA GLY A 62 -4.05 -1.90 19.80
C GLY A 62 -3.46 -0.51 19.51
N THR A 63 -2.33 -0.47 18.82
CA THR A 63 -1.64 0.75 18.40
C THR A 63 -1.74 0.98 16.91
#